data_AF-A0A954IQ55-F1
#
_entry.id   AF-A0A954IQ55-F1
#
_cell.length_a   1.000
_cell.length_b   1.000
_cell.length_c   1.000
_cell.angle_alpha   90.00
_cell.angle_beta   90.00
_cell.angle_gamma   90.00
#
_symmetry.space_group_name_H-M   'P 1'
#
loop_
_entity.id
_entity.type
_entity.pdbx_description
1 polymer ?
#
loop_
_entity_poly.entity_id
_entity_poly.type
_entity_poly.pdbx_seq_one_letter_code
_entity_poly.pdbx_strand_id
1 'polypeptide(L)'
;MESASESDREIQTLKQLRACPEIFREIADFPGTSLQCQTRLRSRYPDELVRAAIALHEARSQAKDLIPEAESLWLTRVALQQSTAREVARHKARRFIGQSEVTDGCSGIGMDASEIAQHVPVNAVEMDPAMA
;
A
#
# COMPACT_ATOMS: atom_id res chain seq x y z
N MET A 1 31.18 8.99 -0.49
CA MET A 1 29.80 9.51 -0.56
C MET A 1 28.98 8.41 -1.20
N GLU A 2 28.50 7.47 -0.39
CA GLU A 2 27.65 6.36 -0.85
C GLU A 2 26.32 6.96 -1.31
N SER A 3 25.99 6.77 -2.59
CA SER A 3 24.65 7.11 -3.05
C SER A 3 23.67 6.16 -2.38
N ALA A 4 22.66 6.69 -1.69
CA ALA A 4 21.55 5.88 -1.18
C ALA A 4 21.03 4.95 -2.28
N SER A 5 20.83 3.67 -1.94
CA SER A 5 20.29 2.68 -2.87
C SER A 5 18.92 3.12 -3.37
N GLU A 6 18.47 2.59 -4.50
CA GLU A 6 17.15 2.93 -5.04
C GLU A 6 16.03 2.65 -4.03
N SER A 7 16.13 1.51 -3.32
CA SER A 7 15.22 1.14 -2.23
C SER A 7 15.26 2.14 -1.06
N ASP A 8 16.43 2.64 -0.67
CA ASP A 8 16.52 3.65 0.40
C ASP A 8 15.81 4.96 0.03
N ARG A 9 15.90 5.37 -1.24
CA ARG A 9 15.22 6.58 -1.75
C ARG A 9 13.72 6.39 -1.81
N GLU A 10 13.26 5.22 -2.24
CA GLU A 10 11.85 4.87 -2.24
C GLU A 10 11.27 4.89 -0.83
N ILE A 11 11.91 4.22 0.13
CA ILE A 11 11.52 4.24 1.54
C ILE A 11 11.46 5.67 2.08
N GLN A 12 12.47 6.49 1.76
CA GLN A 12 12.51 7.88 2.18
C GLN A 12 11.36 8.69 1.58
N THR A 13 11.01 8.45 0.31
CA THR A 13 9.87 9.07 -0.36
C THR A 13 8.55 8.66 0.30
N LEU A 14 8.37 7.38 0.62
CA LEU A 14 7.17 6.87 1.31
C LEU A 14 7.05 7.46 2.72
N LYS A 15 8.15 7.61 3.46
CA LYS A 15 8.18 8.27 4.78
C LYS A 15 7.77 9.75 4.67
N GLN A 16 8.30 10.47 3.68
CA GLN A 16 7.91 11.85 3.42
C GLN A 16 6.43 11.96 3.03
N LEU A 17 5.94 11.04 2.20
CA LEU A 17 4.54 10.99 1.80
C LEU A 17 3.62 10.77 3.00
N ARG A 18 4.04 9.91 3.95
CA ARG A 18 3.29 9.67 5.18
C ARG A 18 3.23 10.91 6.07
N ALA A 19 4.28 11.73 6.06
CA ALA A 19 4.33 12.99 6.79
C ALA A 19 3.55 14.14 6.12
N CYS A 20 3.08 13.96 4.88
CA CYS A 20 2.38 14.96 4.07
C CYS A 20 1.01 14.43 3.60
N PRO A 21 0.06 14.11 4.50
CA PRO A 21 -1.24 13.55 4.12
C PRO A 21 -2.12 14.54 3.33
N GLU A 22 -1.86 15.85 3.43
CA GLU A 22 -2.59 16.90 2.71
C GLU A 22 -2.54 16.74 1.19
N ILE A 23 -1.49 16.13 0.63
CA ILE A 23 -1.37 15.91 -0.81
C ILE A 23 -2.52 15.04 -1.34
N PHE A 24 -3.02 14.08 -0.55
CA PHE A 24 -4.14 13.23 -0.96
C PHE A 24 -5.47 13.98 -1.00
N ARG A 25 -5.65 14.97 -0.11
CA ARG A 25 -6.82 15.87 -0.16
C ARG A 25 -6.75 16.76 -1.39
N GLU A 26 -5.58 17.32 -1.69
CA GLU A 26 -5.39 18.12 -2.90
C GLU A 26 -5.63 17.31 -4.19
N ILE A 27 -5.28 16.02 -4.20
CA ILE A 27 -5.60 15.12 -5.33
C ILE A 27 -7.12 14.90 -5.43
N ALA A 28 -7.77 14.53 -4.32
CA ALA A 28 -9.20 14.19 -4.30
C ALA A 28 -10.11 15.38 -4.64
N ASP A 29 -9.75 16.58 -4.19
CA ASP A 29 -10.56 17.79 -4.36
C ASP A 29 -10.28 18.51 -5.69
N PHE A 30 -9.35 18.01 -6.51
CA PHE A 30 -8.98 18.68 -7.76
C PHE A 30 -10.03 18.46 -8.87
N PRO A 31 -10.69 19.52 -9.38
CA PRO A 31 -11.82 19.38 -10.31
C PRO A 31 -11.41 19.17 -11.78
N GLY A 32 -10.13 18.92 -12.06
CA GLY A 32 -9.58 18.83 -13.42
C GLY A 32 -8.98 17.48 -13.75
N THR A 33 -8.29 17.40 -14.89
CA THR A 33 -7.64 16.16 -15.34
C THR A 33 -6.45 15.76 -14.45
N SER A 34 -6.11 14.47 -14.45
CA SER A 34 -4.91 13.97 -13.74
C SER A 34 -3.65 14.76 -14.13
N LEU A 35 -3.45 15.04 -15.43
CA LEU A 35 -2.29 15.81 -15.90
C LEU A 35 -2.22 17.23 -15.30
N GLN A 36 -3.35 17.93 -15.23
CA GLN A 36 -3.45 19.25 -14.61
C GLN A 36 -3.18 19.18 -13.10
N CYS A 37 -3.68 18.14 -12.43
CA CYS A 37 -3.42 17.87 -11.01
C CYS A 37 -1.91 17.70 -10.76
N GLN A 38 -1.23 16.82 -11.52
CA GLN A 38 0.22 16.61 -11.32
C GLN A 38 1.01 17.89 -11.58
N THR A 39 0.66 18.65 -12.63
CA THR A 39 1.33 19.91 -12.95
C THR A 39 1.21 20.91 -11.81
N ARG A 40 0.02 21.03 -11.21
CA ARG A 40 -0.20 21.89 -10.04
C ARG A 40 0.61 21.39 -8.83
N LEU A 41 0.56 20.11 -8.52
CA LEU A 41 1.25 19.54 -7.36
C LEU A 41 2.78 19.69 -7.47
N ARG A 42 3.36 19.54 -8.66
CA ARG A 42 4.82 19.72 -8.89
C ARG A 42 5.32 21.15 -8.65
N SER A 43 4.42 22.15 -8.62
CA SER A 43 4.80 23.51 -8.21
C SER A 43 4.91 23.70 -6.68
N ARG A 44 4.45 22.72 -5.89
CA ARG A 44 4.37 22.78 -4.42
C ARG A 44 5.16 21.68 -3.72
N TYR A 45 5.32 20.53 -4.37
CA TYR A 45 5.92 19.32 -3.79
C TYR A 45 7.02 18.78 -4.70
N PRO A 46 8.02 18.05 -4.16
CA PRO A 46 9.03 17.37 -4.97
C PRO A 46 8.42 16.37 -5.96
N ASP A 47 9.00 16.27 -7.16
CA ASP A 47 8.49 15.41 -8.24
C ASP A 47 8.29 13.94 -7.83
N GLU A 48 9.23 13.37 -7.06
CA GLU A 48 9.14 12.00 -6.54
C GLU A 48 7.96 11.82 -5.60
N LEU A 49 7.71 12.79 -4.73
CA LEU A 49 6.58 12.79 -3.80
C LEU A 49 5.24 12.84 -4.54
N VAL A 50 5.15 13.70 -5.56
CA VAL A 50 3.94 13.80 -6.41
C VAL A 50 3.68 12.49 -7.14
N ARG A 51 4.71 11.88 -7.73
CA ARG A 51 4.56 10.58 -8.42
C ARG A 51 4.07 9.50 -7.45
N ALA A 52 4.69 9.39 -6.28
CA ALA A 52 4.30 8.40 -5.27
C ALA A 52 2.86 8.63 -4.77
N ALA A 53 2.47 9.88 -4.52
CA ALA A 53 1.13 10.24 -4.07
C ALA A 53 0.05 9.87 -5.09
N ILE A 54 0.26 10.19 -6.37
CA ILE A 54 -0.67 9.86 -7.44
C ILE A 54 -0.78 8.35 -7.62
N ALA A 55 0.36 7.65 -7.66
CA ALA A 55 0.38 6.19 -7.80
C ALA A 55 -0.38 5.50 -6.66
N LEU A 56 -0.15 5.94 -5.41
CA LEU A 56 -0.87 5.40 -4.26
C LEU A 56 -2.36 5.76 -4.28
N HIS A 57 -2.71 6.99 -4.66
CA HIS A 57 -4.13 7.40 -4.79
C HIS A 57 -4.87 6.54 -5.82
N GLU A 58 -4.28 6.32 -6.99
CA GLU A 58 -4.85 5.47 -8.04
C GLU A 58 -4.95 4.01 -7.59
N ALA A 59 -3.94 3.48 -6.91
CA ALA A 59 -3.96 2.13 -6.36
C ALA A 59 -5.08 1.96 -5.33
N ARG A 60 -5.24 2.93 -4.41
CA ARG A 60 -6.34 2.95 -3.44
C ARG A 60 -7.69 3.00 -4.13
N SER A 61 -7.85 3.83 -5.16
CA SER A 61 -9.10 3.92 -5.92
C SER A 61 -9.48 2.59 -6.57
N GLN A 62 -8.51 1.84 -7.09
CA GLN A 62 -8.75 0.49 -7.66
C GLN A 62 -9.07 -0.56 -6.59
N ALA A 63 -8.54 -0.37 -5.38
CA ALA A 63 -8.77 -1.30 -4.27
C ALA A 63 -10.13 -1.10 -3.57
N LYS A 64 -10.82 0.03 -3.76
CA LYS A 64 -12.07 0.37 -3.03
C LYS A 64 -13.16 -0.71 -3.15
N ASP A 65 -13.31 -1.30 -4.32
CA ASP A 65 -14.33 -2.33 -4.56
C ASP A 65 -13.94 -3.71 -4.01
N LEU A 66 -12.66 -3.88 -3.65
CA LEU A 66 -12.08 -5.16 -3.22
C LEU A 66 -11.81 -5.19 -1.71
N ILE A 67 -11.45 -4.05 -1.13
CA ILE A 67 -10.99 -3.92 0.25
C ILE A 67 -11.68 -2.72 0.90
N PRO A 68 -12.53 -2.91 1.93
CA PRO A 68 -13.28 -1.81 2.55
C PRO A 68 -12.41 -0.68 3.09
N GLU A 69 -11.23 -1.00 3.61
CA GLU A 69 -10.29 -0.06 4.21
C GLU A 69 -9.24 0.46 3.20
N ALA A 70 -9.47 0.27 1.89
CA ALA A 70 -8.52 0.60 0.82
C ALA A 70 -7.90 2.00 0.94
N GLU A 71 -8.67 3.00 1.35
CA GLU A 71 -8.19 4.39 1.47
C GLU A 71 -7.07 4.57 2.51
N SER A 72 -6.97 3.67 3.48
CA SER A 72 -5.95 3.70 4.53
C SER A 72 -4.69 2.90 4.18
N LEU A 73 -4.78 2.00 3.20
CA LEU A 73 -3.71 1.07 2.87
C LEU A 73 -2.54 1.75 2.16
N TRP A 74 -1.34 1.22 2.36
CA TRP A 74 -0.15 1.54 1.57
C TRP A 74 0.05 0.40 0.58
N LEU A 75 -0.17 0.67 -0.71
CA LEU A 75 -0.11 -0.36 -1.74
C LEU A 75 0.36 0.21 -3.07
N THR A 76 0.95 -0.66 -3.88
CA THR A 76 1.16 -0.40 -5.30
C THR A 76 0.09 -1.10 -6.12
N ARG A 77 -0.09 -0.66 -7.36
CA ARG A 77 -0.97 -1.34 -8.32
C ARG A 77 -0.55 -2.81 -8.53
N VAL A 78 0.76 -3.06 -8.63
CA VAL A 78 1.30 -4.41 -8.81
C VAL A 78 0.95 -5.28 -7.60
N ALA A 79 1.18 -4.77 -6.39
CA ALA A 79 0.89 -5.51 -5.17
C ALA A 79 -0.62 -5.79 -5.01
N LEU A 80 -1.49 -4.86 -5.40
CA LEU A 80 -2.94 -5.09 -5.46
C LEU A 80 -3.29 -6.22 -6.44
N GLN A 81 -2.73 -6.20 -7.64
CA GLN A 81 -2.99 -7.20 -8.68
C GLN A 81 -2.48 -8.59 -8.31
N GLN A 82 -1.39 -8.67 -7.55
CA GLN A 82 -0.80 -9.91 -7.04
C GLN A 82 -1.46 -10.41 -5.75
N SER A 83 -2.31 -9.59 -5.12
CA SER A 83 -2.91 -9.93 -3.84
C SER A 83 -3.95 -11.05 -3.94
N THR A 84 -4.02 -11.87 -2.89
CA THR A 84 -5.07 -12.87 -2.74
C THR A 84 -6.43 -12.18 -2.63
N ALA A 85 -7.37 -12.54 -3.50
CA ALA A 85 -8.75 -12.08 -3.39
C ALA A 85 -9.32 -12.40 -2.01
N ARG A 86 -10.03 -11.45 -1.39
CA ARG A 86 -10.47 -11.55 0.01
C ARG A 86 -11.26 -12.82 0.31
N GLU A 87 -12.13 -13.25 -0.58
CA GLU A 87 -12.92 -14.48 -0.42
C GLU A 87 -12.03 -15.74 -0.35
N VAL A 88 -10.95 -15.77 -1.13
CA VAL A 88 -9.97 -16.86 -1.12
C VAL A 88 -9.16 -16.84 0.17
N ALA A 89 -8.69 -15.67 0.60
CA ALA A 89 -7.98 -15.50 1.86
C ALA A 89 -8.84 -15.95 3.05
N ARG A 90 -10.12 -15.55 3.08
CA ARG A 90 -11.09 -16.00 4.09
C ARG A 90 -11.33 -17.51 4.08
N HIS A 91 -11.37 -18.13 2.89
CA HIS A 91 -11.47 -19.59 2.78
C HIS A 91 -10.20 -20.27 3.34
N LYS A 92 -9.01 -19.76 3.01
CA LYS A 92 -7.72 -20.29 3.49
C LYS A 92 -7.59 -20.16 5.00
N ALA A 93 -8.01 -19.04 5.59
CA ALA A 93 -7.91 -18.75 7.01
C ALA A 93 -8.52 -19.83 7.91
N ARG A 94 -9.62 -20.45 7.47
CA ARG A 94 -10.30 -21.53 8.21
C ARG A 94 -9.42 -22.76 8.45
N ARG A 95 -8.41 -22.99 7.59
CA ARG A 95 -7.50 -24.14 7.71
C ARG A 95 -6.49 -23.98 8.85
N PHE A 96 -6.33 -22.75 9.36
CA PHE A 96 -5.41 -22.43 10.44
C PHE A 96 -6.08 -22.37 11.82
N ILE A 97 -7.41 -22.53 11.91
CA ILE A 97 -8.11 -22.55 13.20
C ILE A 97 -7.56 -23.70 14.07
N GLY A 98 -7.22 -23.37 15.32
CA GLY A 98 -6.64 -24.32 16.29
C GLY A 98 -5.12 -24.42 16.26
N GLN A 99 -4.44 -23.71 15.35
CA GLN A 99 -3.00 -23.50 15.44
C GLN A 99 -2.66 -22.48 16.54
N SER A 100 -1.47 -22.58 17.12
CA SER A 100 -0.99 -21.63 18.12
C SER A 100 -0.47 -20.32 17.51
N GLU A 101 0.12 -20.40 16.32
CA GLU A 101 0.70 -19.28 15.57
C GLU A 101 0.88 -19.67 14.09
N VAL A 102 0.90 -18.68 13.19
CA VAL A 102 1.22 -18.85 11.77
C VAL A 102 2.29 -17.85 11.36
N THR A 103 3.26 -18.26 10.54
CA THR A 103 4.17 -17.33 9.86
C THR A 103 3.79 -17.23 8.38
N ASP A 104 3.50 -16.02 7.92
CA ASP A 104 3.34 -15.69 6.51
C ASP A 104 4.67 -15.10 5.99
N GLY A 105 5.44 -15.91 5.25
CA GLY A 105 6.80 -15.57 4.83
C GLY A 105 6.89 -14.67 3.59
N CYS A 106 5.78 -14.42 2.91
CA CYS A 106 5.68 -13.59 1.71
C CYS A 106 4.38 -12.79 1.77
N SER A 107 4.24 -11.96 2.81
CA SER A 107 2.94 -11.39 3.17
C SER A 107 2.39 -10.39 2.16
N GLY A 108 3.23 -9.76 1.32
CA GLY A 108 2.81 -8.73 0.38
C GLY A 108 2.01 -7.62 1.07
N ILE A 109 0.84 -7.25 0.54
CA ILE A 109 -0.06 -6.27 1.19
C ILE A 109 -0.85 -6.85 2.38
N GLY A 110 -0.60 -8.09 2.79
CA GLY A 110 -1.16 -8.71 3.99
C GLY A 110 -2.57 -9.28 3.88
N MET A 111 -3.07 -9.56 2.67
CA MET A 111 -4.46 -10.07 2.50
C MET A 111 -4.69 -11.41 3.21
N ASP A 112 -3.77 -12.37 3.05
CA ASP A 112 -3.86 -13.67 3.71
C ASP A 112 -3.61 -13.55 5.22
N ALA A 113 -2.53 -12.86 5.60
CA ALA A 113 -2.19 -12.59 7.00
C ALA A 113 -3.36 -11.96 7.77
N SER A 114 -4.05 -10.97 7.19
CA SER A 114 -5.19 -10.28 7.82
C SER A 114 -6.38 -11.21 8.07
N GLU A 115 -6.73 -12.08 7.11
CA GLU A 115 -7.83 -13.02 7.29
C GLU A 115 -7.45 -14.18 8.25
N ILE A 116 -6.20 -14.63 8.26
CA ILE A 116 -5.70 -15.63 9.22
C ILE A 116 -5.65 -15.04 10.65
N ALA A 117 -5.24 -13.77 10.79
CA ALA A 117 -5.10 -13.07 12.07
C ALA A 117 -6.42 -12.90 12.83
N GLN A 118 -7.56 -13.05 12.15
CA GLN A 118 -8.88 -13.11 12.80
C GLN A 118 -9.09 -14.37 13.66
N HIS A 119 -8.22 -15.38 13.52
CA HIS A 119 -8.35 -16.67 14.19
C HIS A 119 -7.15 -17.08 15.02
N VAL A 120 -5.94 -16.73 14.56
CA VAL A 120 -4.67 -17.17 15.15
C VAL A 120 -3.64 -16.04 15.03
N PRO A 121 -2.72 -15.85 15.99
CA PRO A 121 -1.61 -14.91 15.84
C PRO A 121 -0.81 -15.17 14.56
N VAL A 122 -0.46 -14.10 13.83
CA VAL A 122 0.31 -14.16 12.58
C VAL A 122 1.58 -13.33 12.69
N ASN A 123 2.72 -13.95 12.38
CA ASN A 123 3.96 -13.26 12.07
C ASN A 123 4.06 -13.06 10.55
N ALA A 124 3.84 -11.83 10.09
CA ALA A 124 3.91 -11.47 8.67
C ALA A 124 5.32 -10.96 8.34
N VAL A 125 5.94 -11.52 7.31
CA VAL A 125 7.29 -11.20 6.86
C VAL A 125 7.25 -10.85 5.39
N GLU A 126 7.89 -9.74 5.04
CA GLU A 126 8.06 -9.28 3.67
C GLU A 126 9.53 -8.92 3.43
N MET A 127 10.04 -9.30 2.26
CA MET A 127 11.41 -9.03 1.85
C MET A 127 11.56 -7.60 1.33
N ASP A 128 10.54 -7.07 0.66
CA ASP A 128 10.52 -5.70 0.19
C ASP A 128 10.29 -4.72 1.36
N PRO A 129 11.30 -3.91 1.76
CA PRO A 129 11.16 -2.97 2.86
C PRO A 129 10.17 -1.83 2.57
N ALA A 130 9.79 -1.57 1.32
CA ALA A 130 8.74 -0.63 0.97
C ALA A 130 7.34 -1.16 1.29
N MET A 131 7.22 -2.48 1.48
CA MET A 131 5.97 -3.21 1.72
C MET A 131 5.89 -3.81 3.13
N ALA A 132 6.95 -3.67 3.93
CA ALA A 132 7.06 -4.20 5.30
C ALA A 132 6.45 -3.28 6.38
#